data_AF-A0A9E1W3W3-F1
#
_entry.id   AF-A0A9E1W3W3-F1
#
_cell.length_a   1.000
_cell.length_b   1.000
_cell.length_c   1.000
_cell.angle_alpha   90.00
_cell.angle_beta   90.00
_cell.angle_gamma   90.00
#
_symmetry.space_group_name_H-M   'P 1'
#
loop_
_entity.id
_entity.type
_entity.pdbx_description
1 polymer ?
#
loop_
_entity_poly.entity_id
_entity_poly.type
_entity_poly.pdbx_seq_one_letter_code
_entity_poly.pdbx_strand_id
1 'polypeptide(L)'
;FDPSIKDGKGTTGIDLPKSNWAQTLDTPPFRAFPVTGGITFTYGGLHVDGSGAVLRADGSQIDGLFACGELVGGVFVGGYPGGSGLTSGAVFGRRAGRGASAFATSGKVAR
;
A
#
# COMPACT_ATOMS: atom_id res chain seq x y z
N PHE A 1 17.12 16.67 12.17
CA PHE A 1 15.87 15.92 12.43
C PHE A 1 16.12 14.50 11.99
N ASP A 2 15.93 13.52 12.88
CA ASP A 2 15.96 12.10 12.55
C ASP A 2 14.58 11.53 12.91
N PRO A 3 13.74 11.15 11.93
CA PRO A 3 12.39 10.63 12.19
C PRO A 3 12.39 9.22 12.79
N SER A 4 13.54 8.53 12.82
CA SER A 4 13.65 7.17 13.36
C SER A 4 13.96 7.13 14.85
N ILE A 5 14.41 8.25 15.44
CA ILE A 5 14.81 8.37 16.84
C ILE A 5 13.90 9.35 17.57
N LYS A 6 13.24 8.87 18.63
CA LYS A 6 12.46 9.72 19.54
C LYS A 6 13.38 10.72 20.25
N ASP A 7 13.17 12.01 20.00
CA ASP A 7 14.05 13.07 20.48
C ASP A 7 13.63 13.68 21.83
N GLY A 8 12.48 13.26 22.38
CA GLY A 8 11.93 13.80 23.62
C GLY A 8 11.46 15.25 23.54
N LYS A 9 11.53 15.89 22.36
CA LYS A 9 11.05 17.25 22.17
C LYS A 9 9.53 17.23 22.07
N GLY A 10 8.88 17.50 23.19
CA GLY A 10 7.43 17.50 23.30
C GLY A 10 6.84 18.86 23.68
N THR A 11 5.52 18.95 23.64
CA THR A 11 4.74 20.09 24.12
C THR A 11 4.33 19.88 25.58
N THR A 12 4.26 20.95 26.36
CA THR A 12 3.78 20.94 27.76
C THR A 12 2.55 21.84 27.90
N GLY A 13 1.70 21.59 28.90
CA GLY A 13 0.55 22.44 29.22
C GLY A 13 -0.65 22.34 28.26
N ILE A 14 -0.74 21.28 27.44
CA ILE A 14 -1.90 21.00 26.57
C ILE A 14 -2.40 19.56 26.77
N ASP A 15 -3.71 19.35 26.61
CA ASP A 15 -4.38 18.05 26.89
C ASP A 15 -3.92 16.92 25.96
N LEU A 16 -3.60 17.25 24.71
CA LEU A 16 -3.08 16.30 23.71
C LEU A 16 -1.64 16.68 23.36
N PRO A 17 -0.66 16.33 24.22
CA PRO A 17 0.71 16.73 23.99
C PRO A 17 1.30 15.97 22.81
N LYS A 18 1.99 16.71 21.92
CA LYS A 18 2.91 16.10 20.97
C LYS A 18 4.11 15.59 21.75
N SER A 19 4.36 14.28 21.70
CA SER A 19 5.34 13.62 22.57
C SER A 19 6.79 13.67 22.06
N ASN A 20 6.99 13.89 20.76
CA ASN A 20 8.31 13.93 20.10
C ASN A 20 8.27 14.83 18.87
N TRP A 21 9.44 15.29 18.45
CA TRP A 21 9.66 16.11 17.27
C TRP A 21 8.76 17.35 17.21
N ALA A 22 8.38 17.90 18.36
CA ALA A 22 7.69 19.18 18.41
C ALA A 22 8.63 20.27 17.89
N GLN A 23 8.14 21.07 16.94
CA GLN A 23 8.81 22.26 16.42
C GLN A 23 7.99 23.47 16.83
N THR A 24 8.67 24.52 17.31
CA THR A 24 8.02 25.78 17.66
C THR A 24 7.52 26.46 16.39
N LEU A 25 6.28 26.98 16.43
CA LEU A 25 5.72 27.83 15.39
C LEU A 25 5.86 29.29 15.83
N ASP A 26 7.01 29.91 15.58
CA ASP A 26 7.35 31.27 16.07
C ASP A 26 7.45 32.34 14.97
N THR A 27 7.54 31.92 13.71
CA THR A 27 7.81 32.83 12.59
C THR A 27 6.58 32.94 11.68
N PRO A 28 5.98 34.15 11.53
CA PRO A 28 4.87 34.37 10.62
C PRO A 28 5.31 34.38 9.14
N PRO A 29 4.38 34.22 8.19
CA PRO A 29 2.94 34.17 8.38
C PRO A 29 2.42 32.73 8.58
N PHE A 30 1.56 32.55 9.57
CA PHE A 30 0.96 31.24 9.86
C PHE A 30 -0.06 30.82 8.80
N ARG A 31 -0.25 29.51 8.64
CA ARG A 31 -1.20 28.90 7.71
C ARG A 31 -1.94 27.78 8.41
N ALA A 32 -3.23 27.63 8.08
CA ALA A 32 -4.07 26.55 8.53
C ALA A 32 -4.86 26.00 7.34
N PHE A 33 -5.03 24.68 7.31
CA PHE A 33 -5.76 23.98 6.26
C PHE A 33 -6.82 23.10 6.92
N PRO A 34 -8.10 23.23 6.55
CA PRO A 34 -9.12 22.30 7.03
C PRO A 34 -8.83 20.91 6.45
N VAL A 35 -8.89 19.88 7.30
CA VAL A 35 -8.68 18.49 6.90
C VAL A 35 -9.82 17.63 7.41
N THR A 36 -10.17 16.60 6.64
CA THR A 36 -11.13 15.58 7.03
C THR A 36 -10.63 14.22 6.57
N GLY A 37 -11.14 13.15 7.17
CA GLY A 37 -10.85 11.78 6.73
C GLY A 37 -11.47 11.50 5.37
N GLY A 38 -10.76 10.72 4.55
CA GLY A 38 -11.24 10.23 3.26
C GLY A 38 -10.81 8.78 3.05
N ILE A 39 -11.57 8.05 2.23
CA ILE A 39 -11.18 6.71 1.80
C ILE A 39 -9.92 6.84 0.93
N THR A 40 -8.84 6.19 1.32
CA THR A 40 -7.57 6.23 0.56
C THR A 40 -7.47 5.06 -0.42
N PHE A 41 -7.69 3.82 0.05
CA PHE A 41 -7.68 2.60 -0.77
C PHE A 41 -8.34 1.45 0.00
N THR A 42 -8.55 0.31 -0.68
CA THR A 42 -9.15 -0.91 -0.11
C THR A 42 -8.09 -1.97 0.18
N TYR A 43 -8.24 -2.69 1.30
CA TYR A 43 -7.35 -3.82 1.64
C TYR A 43 -7.79 -5.14 0.96
N GLY A 44 -9.07 -5.21 0.60
CA GLY A 44 -9.62 -6.32 -0.18
C GLY A 44 -9.29 -6.19 -1.66
N GLY A 45 -9.50 -7.28 -2.39
CA GLY A 45 -9.22 -7.38 -3.81
C GLY A 45 -9.24 -8.83 -4.28
N LEU A 46 -8.77 -9.07 -5.49
CA LEU A 46 -8.63 -10.40 -6.09
C LEU A 46 -7.58 -11.22 -5.34
N HIS A 47 -7.87 -12.51 -5.19
CA HIS A 47 -6.89 -13.47 -4.69
C HIS A 47 -5.97 -13.87 -5.85
N VAL A 48 -4.66 -13.75 -5.65
CA VAL A 48 -3.66 -14.12 -6.65
C VAL A 48 -2.62 -15.05 -6.04
N ASP A 49 -2.07 -15.94 -6.85
CA ASP A 49 -0.94 -16.77 -6.45
C ASP A 49 0.43 -16.07 -6.58
N GLY A 50 1.50 -16.81 -6.32
CA GLY A 50 2.88 -16.30 -6.40
C GLY A 50 3.33 -15.84 -7.80
N SER A 51 2.63 -16.26 -8.86
CA SER A 51 2.86 -15.82 -10.25
C SER A 51 2.05 -14.59 -10.62
N GLY A 52 1.09 -14.19 -9.79
CA GLY A 52 0.15 -13.11 -10.06
C GLY A 52 -1.10 -13.55 -10.81
N ALA A 53 -1.31 -14.86 -11.03
CA ALA A 53 -2.51 -15.39 -11.65
C ALA A 53 -3.71 -15.25 -10.70
N VAL A 54 -4.84 -14.77 -11.21
CA VAL A 54 -6.07 -14.65 -10.42
C VAL A 54 -6.68 -16.02 -10.18
N LEU A 55 -7.07 -16.28 -8.94
CA LEU A 55 -7.69 -17.56 -8.56
C LEU A 55 -9.21 -17.45 -8.54
N ARG A 56 -9.87 -18.52 -8.98
CA ARG A 56 -11.29 -18.79 -8.70
C ARG A 56 -11.48 -19.15 -7.23
N ALA A 57 -12.74 -19.21 -6.81
CA ALA A 57 -13.11 -19.63 -5.45
C ALA A 57 -12.65 -21.05 -5.09
N ASP A 58 -12.47 -21.93 -6.08
CA ASP A 58 -11.95 -23.30 -5.90
C ASP A 58 -10.41 -23.36 -5.88
N GLY A 59 -9.72 -22.22 -5.98
CA GLY A 59 -8.27 -22.12 -6.02
C GLY A 59 -7.64 -22.36 -7.40
N SER A 60 -8.43 -22.70 -8.43
CA SER A 60 -7.92 -22.84 -9.81
C SER A 60 -7.59 -21.48 -10.43
N GLN A 61 -6.55 -21.43 -11.26
CA GLN A 61 -6.19 -20.22 -11.99
C GLN A 61 -7.24 -19.89 -13.07
N ILE A 62 -7.58 -18.61 -13.21
CA ILE A 62 -8.30 -18.11 -14.37
C ILE A 62 -7.28 -17.89 -15.48
N ASP A 63 -7.31 -18.75 -16.50
CA ASP A 63 -6.37 -18.69 -17.63
C ASP A 63 -6.35 -17.32 -18.29
N GLY A 64 -5.14 -16.77 -18.44
CA GLY A 64 -4.90 -15.46 -19.05
C GLY A 64 -5.19 -14.25 -18.16
N LEU A 65 -5.70 -14.43 -16.93
CA LEU A 65 -6.01 -13.33 -16.02
C LEU A 65 -4.98 -13.20 -14.90
N PHE A 66 -4.31 -12.05 -14.86
CA PHE A 66 -3.30 -11.70 -13.87
C PHE A 66 -3.63 -10.35 -13.23
N ALA A 67 -3.30 -10.17 -11.95
CA ALA A 67 -3.56 -8.92 -11.23
C ALA A 67 -2.38 -8.50 -10.34
N CYS A 68 -2.26 -7.20 -10.12
CA CYS A 68 -1.24 -6.59 -9.28
C CYS A 68 -1.73 -5.26 -8.69
N GLY A 69 -0.95 -4.67 -7.79
CA GLY A 69 -1.29 -3.39 -7.16
C GLY A 69 -2.48 -3.50 -6.21
N GLU A 70 -3.27 -2.43 -6.11
CA GLU A 70 -4.42 -2.35 -5.19
C GLU A 70 -5.59 -3.26 -5.61
N LEU A 71 -5.57 -3.86 -6.80
CA LEU A 71 -6.51 -4.91 -7.18
C LEU A 71 -6.24 -6.22 -6.43
N VAL A 72 -5.07 -6.42 -5.83
CA VAL A 72 -4.73 -7.64 -5.09
C VAL A 72 -5.16 -7.50 -3.62
N GLY A 73 -5.98 -8.45 -3.18
CA GLY A 73 -6.46 -8.50 -1.79
C GLY A 73 -5.50 -9.24 -0.86
N GLY A 74 -5.61 -8.95 0.44
CA GLY A 74 -4.96 -9.76 1.49
C GLY A 74 -3.49 -9.43 1.76
N VAL A 75 -2.93 -8.41 1.08
CA VAL A 75 -1.57 -7.92 1.36
C VAL A 75 -1.50 -7.19 2.70
N PHE A 76 -2.57 -6.49 3.07
CA PHE A 76 -2.68 -5.73 4.33
C PHE A 76 -3.93 -6.17 5.09
N VAL A 77 -3.79 -6.46 6.38
CA VAL A 77 -4.90 -6.84 7.27
C VAL A 77 -4.69 -6.14 8.61
N GLY A 78 -5.72 -5.46 9.13
CA GLY A 78 -5.67 -4.77 10.43
C GLY A 78 -4.88 -3.46 10.45
N GLY A 79 -4.09 -3.17 9.41
CA GLY A 79 -3.39 -1.89 9.25
C GLY A 79 -2.53 -1.83 7.98
N TYR A 80 -2.10 -0.62 7.65
CA TYR A 80 -1.24 -0.34 6.50
C TYR A 80 0.08 0.27 6.95
N PRO A 81 1.23 -0.41 6.72
CA PRO A 81 2.53 0.20 6.89
C PRO A 81 2.69 1.32 5.85
N GLY A 82 2.80 2.57 6.31
CA GLY A 82 2.91 3.73 5.43
C GLY A 82 4.01 3.56 4.38
N GLY A 83 3.67 3.83 3.11
CA GLY A 83 4.58 3.73 1.96
C GLY A 83 4.72 2.34 1.35
N SER A 84 4.15 1.30 1.95
CA SER A 84 4.27 -0.07 1.43
C SER A 84 3.43 -0.36 0.18
N GLY A 85 2.47 0.51 -0.17
CA GLY A 85 1.63 0.37 -1.37
C GLY A 85 2.44 0.42 -2.67
N LEU A 86 3.42 1.33 -2.77
CA LEU A 86 4.31 1.43 -3.93
C LEU A 86 5.20 0.20 -4.06
N THR A 87 5.72 -0.31 -2.94
CA THR A 87 6.51 -1.55 -2.91
C THR A 87 5.66 -2.74 -3.35
N SER A 88 4.43 -2.84 -2.85
CA SER A 88 3.45 -3.87 -3.27
C SER A 88 3.22 -3.79 -4.79
N GLY A 89 2.88 -2.61 -5.31
CA GLY A 89 2.69 -2.39 -6.74
C GLY A 89 3.89 -2.84 -7.58
N ALA A 90 5.11 -2.48 -7.20
CA ALA A 90 6.32 -2.87 -7.92
C ALA A 90 6.58 -4.39 -7.91
N VAL A 91 6.44 -5.03 -6.74
CA VAL A 91 6.71 -6.46 -6.57
C VAL A 91 5.65 -7.31 -7.26
N PHE A 92 4.37 -7.06 -6.99
CA PHE A 92 3.28 -7.81 -7.62
C PHE A 92 3.17 -7.49 -9.11
N GLY A 93 3.46 -6.25 -9.53
CA GLY A 93 3.51 -5.87 -10.94
C GLY A 93 4.57 -6.67 -11.70
N ARG A 94 5.77 -6.81 -11.14
CA ARG A 94 6.83 -7.64 -11.74
C ARG A 94 6.44 -9.12 -11.80
N ARG A 95 5.75 -9.65 -10.78
CA ARG A 95 5.27 -11.04 -10.76
C ARG A 95 4.21 -11.27 -11.83
N ALA A 96 3.13 -10.49 -11.81
CA ALA A 96 2.04 -10.58 -12.78
C ALA A 96 2.52 -10.41 -14.21
N GLY A 97 3.44 -9.46 -14.49
CA GLY A 97 4.01 -9.28 -15.82
C GLY A 97 4.81 -10.49 -16.30
N ARG A 98 5.60 -11.13 -15.42
CA ARG A 98 6.32 -12.37 -15.74
C ARG A 98 5.37 -13.54 -15.94
N GLY A 99 4.35 -13.68 -15.08
CA GLY A 99 3.32 -14.71 -15.21
C GLY A 99 2.57 -14.60 -16.54
N ALA A 100 2.11 -13.40 -16.88
CA ALA A 100 1.43 -13.12 -18.14
C ALA A 100 2.32 -13.40 -19.36
N SER A 101 3.59 -13.00 -19.33
CA SER A 101 4.54 -13.27 -20.41
C SER A 101 4.81 -14.77 -20.60
N ALA A 102 4.96 -15.53 -19.51
CA ALA A 102 5.12 -16.98 -19.56
C ALA A 102 3.85 -17.66 -20.10
N PHE A 103 2.66 -17.22 -19.69
CA PHE A 103 1.40 -17.73 -20.21
C PHE A 103 1.27 -17.48 -21.71
N ALA A 104 1.55 -16.25 -22.16
CA ALA A 104 1.47 -15.87 -23.57
C ALA A 104 2.40 -16.70 -24.49
N THR A 105 3.55 -17.12 -23.97
CA THR A 105 4.54 -17.91 -24.73
C THR A 105 4.36 -19.42 -24.61
N SER A 106 3.52 -19.90 -23.68
CA SER A 106 3.28 -21.32 -23.43
C SER A 106 2.37 -22.03 -24.45
N GLY A 107 1.86 -21.33 -25.47
CA GLY A 107 0.92 -21.88 -26.46
C GLY A 107 -0.50 -22.10 -25.93
N LYS A 108 -0.77 -21.77 -24.66
CA LYS A 108 -2.10 -21.83 -24.02
C LYS A 108 -3.00 -20.62 -24.31
N VAL A 109 -2.53 -19.67 -25.11
CA VAL A 109 -3.37 -18.56 -25.57
C VAL A 109 -4.40 -19.15 -26.53
N ALA A 110 -5.66 -19.21 -26.09
CA ALA A 110 -6.77 -19.54 -26.98
C ALA A 110 -6.74 -18.55 -28.16
N ARG A 111 -6.58 -19.08 -29.38
CA ARG A 111 -6.82 -18.33 -30.61
C ARG A 111 -8.31 -18.21 -30.87
#